data_AF-A0A536X8R2-F1
#
_entry.id   AF-A0A536X8R2-F1
#
_cell.length_a   1.000
_cell.length_b   1.000
_cell.length_c   1.000
_cell.angle_alpha   90.00
_cell.angle_beta   90.00
_cell.angle_gamma   90.00
#
_symmetry.space_group_name_H-M   'P 1'
#
loop_
_entity.id
_entity.type
_entity.pdbx_description
1 polymer ?
#
loop_
_entity_poly.entity_id
_entity_poly.type
_entity_poly.pdbx_seq_one_letter_code
_entity_poly.pdbx_strand_id
1 'polypeptide(L)'
;MIRGMHAMFYSSEAGALRAFIKDKLGLSASDVGDGWLIFDAPEADLGVHPTEDNGPPSGTCDISFYCDDIESTVSELKRRGVEFSQGIEDHGYGLVTYFRVPGAFKVQLYQPRYKK
;
A
#
# COMPACT_ATOMS: atom_id res chain seq x y z
N MET A 1 20.77 -15.28 5.77
CA MET A 1 19.50 -15.28 6.54
C MET A 1 18.79 -13.96 6.26
N ILE A 2 17.51 -13.97 5.88
CA ILE A 2 16.72 -12.77 5.52
C ILE A 2 16.17 -12.13 6.81
N ARG A 3 16.20 -10.79 6.93
CA ARG A 3 15.81 -10.04 8.16
C ARG A 3 14.53 -9.22 8.06
N GLY A 4 14.03 -8.99 6.84
CA GLY A 4 12.87 -8.13 6.58
C GLY A 4 12.72 -7.88 5.09
N MET A 5 11.74 -7.05 4.73
CA MET A 5 11.45 -6.65 3.35
C MET A 5 11.74 -5.17 3.15
N HIS A 6 12.41 -4.83 2.06
CA HIS A 6 12.61 -3.44 1.63
C HIS A 6 11.90 -3.26 0.29
N ALA A 7 10.82 -2.48 0.30
CA ALA A 7 9.93 -2.29 -0.85
C ALA A 7 9.96 -0.82 -1.30
N MET A 8 9.88 -0.58 -2.62
CA MET A 8 9.98 0.75 -3.21
C MET A 8 8.84 1.00 -4.20
N PHE A 9 8.24 2.18 -4.11
CA PHE A 9 7.45 2.73 -5.20
C PHE A 9 8.34 3.58 -6.11
N TYR A 10 8.21 3.38 -7.43
CA TYR A 10 8.79 4.28 -8.42
C TYR A 10 7.71 5.25 -8.88
N SER A 11 8.00 6.55 -8.82
CA SER A 11 7.03 7.59 -9.18
C SER A 11 7.71 8.75 -9.89
N SER A 12 7.04 9.27 -10.92
CA SER A 12 7.40 10.53 -11.59
C SER A 12 7.21 11.76 -10.69
N GLU A 13 6.48 11.61 -9.58
CA GLU A 13 6.19 12.65 -8.59
C GLU A 13 6.70 12.24 -7.20
N ALA A 14 7.95 11.78 -7.11
CA ALA A 14 8.51 11.16 -5.90
C ALA A 14 8.35 12.01 -4.62
N GLY A 15 8.58 13.33 -4.69
CA GLY A 15 8.41 14.23 -3.53
C GLY A 15 6.95 14.29 -3.05
N ALA A 16 6.00 14.40 -3.96
CA ALA A 16 4.58 14.42 -3.64
C ALA A 16 4.12 13.07 -3.08
N LEU A 17 4.61 11.95 -3.63
CA LEU A 17 4.28 10.62 -3.12
C LEU A 17 4.82 10.42 -1.70
N ARG A 18 6.06 10.86 -1.40
CA ARG A 18 6.61 10.81 -0.03
C ARG A 18 5.75 11.62 0.94
N ALA A 19 5.39 12.86 0.57
CA ALA A 19 4.52 13.69 1.39
C ALA A 19 3.14 13.04 1.60
N PHE A 20 2.57 12.43 0.56
CA PHE A 20 1.31 11.70 0.65
C PHE A 20 1.40 10.53 1.65
N ILE A 21 2.42 9.68 1.54
CA ILE A 21 2.58 8.53 2.44
C ILE A 21 2.78 8.99 3.89
N LYS A 22 3.60 10.03 4.10
CA LYS A 22 3.83 10.59 5.43
C LYS A 22 2.56 11.21 6.03
N ASP A 23 1.93 12.13 5.31
CA ASP A 23 0.93 13.04 5.89
C ASP A 23 -0.50 12.50 5.75
N LYS A 24 -0.78 11.74 4.68
CA LYS A 24 -2.11 11.14 4.43
C LYS A 24 -2.21 9.75 5.05
N LEU A 25 -1.25 8.87 4.76
CA LEU A 25 -1.25 7.53 5.34
C LEU A 25 -0.76 7.52 6.79
N GLY A 26 -0.05 8.56 7.22
CA GLY A 26 0.35 8.75 8.62
C GLY A 26 1.53 7.86 9.04
N LEU A 27 2.33 7.41 8.08
CA LEU A 27 3.51 6.59 8.39
C LEU A 27 4.67 7.47 8.88
N SER A 28 5.31 6.99 9.95
CA SER A 28 6.60 7.51 10.41
C SER A 28 7.67 7.26 9.35
N ALA A 29 8.70 8.10 9.33
CA ALA A 29 9.81 7.96 8.41
C ALA A 29 11.10 8.51 8.99
N SER A 30 12.21 7.93 8.51
CA SER A 30 13.56 8.45 8.67
C SER A 30 13.96 9.22 7.40
N ASP A 31 14.41 10.45 7.55
CA ASP A 31 15.01 11.23 6.45
C ASP A 31 16.50 10.85 6.33
N VAL A 32 16.90 10.35 5.17
CA VAL A 32 18.29 9.95 4.88
C VAL A 32 19.07 11.02 4.09
N GLY A 33 18.52 12.22 3.99
CA GLY A 33 19.10 13.37 3.29
C GLY A 33 18.21 13.87 2.15
N ASP A 34 18.21 15.18 1.94
CA ASP A 34 17.54 15.86 0.82
C ASP A 34 16.05 15.52 0.64
N GLY A 35 15.34 15.22 1.74
CA GLY A 35 13.93 14.83 1.71
C GLY A 35 13.70 13.42 1.15
N TRP A 36 14.71 12.56 1.20
CA TRP A 36 14.58 11.14 0.93
C TRP A 36 14.07 10.41 2.17
N LEU A 37 12.78 10.12 2.18
CA LEU A 37 12.13 9.45 3.31
C LEU A 37 12.15 7.93 3.13
N ILE A 38 12.58 7.22 4.18
CA ILE A 38 12.39 5.78 4.37
C ILE A 38 11.30 5.59 5.43
N PHE A 39 10.20 4.96 5.05
CA PHE A 39 9.04 4.80 5.92
C PHE A 39 9.16 3.59 6.84
N ASP A 40 8.76 3.79 8.09
CA ASP A 40 8.74 2.74 9.11
C ASP A 40 7.46 1.91 8.94
N ALA A 41 7.56 0.83 8.19
CA ALA A 41 6.50 -0.18 8.10
C ALA A 41 6.59 -1.12 9.32
N PRO A 42 5.55 -1.21 10.17
CA PRO A 42 5.62 -1.97 11.42
C PRO A 42 5.75 -3.48 11.21
N GLU A 43 5.09 -4.02 10.18
CA GLU A 43 5.12 -5.42 9.79
C GLU A 43 4.76 -5.60 8.31
N ALA A 44 5.15 -6.72 7.71
CA ALA A 44 4.87 -7.03 6.30
C ALA A 44 4.57 -8.52 6.11
N ASP A 45 3.64 -8.80 5.19
CA ASP A 45 3.31 -10.14 4.72
C ASP A 45 3.88 -10.35 3.31
N LEU A 46 4.28 -11.58 3.00
CA LEU A 46 4.73 -11.98 1.66
C LEU A 46 3.83 -13.10 1.13
N GLY A 47 3.14 -12.82 0.03
CA GLY A 47 2.33 -13.78 -0.69
C GLY A 47 2.87 -14.04 -2.11
N VAL A 48 2.44 -15.14 -2.71
CA VAL A 48 2.68 -15.44 -4.13
C VAL A 48 1.33 -15.66 -4.77
N HIS A 49 0.96 -14.75 -5.67
CA HIS A 49 -0.28 -14.88 -6.45
C HIS A 49 0.03 -15.58 -7.78
N PRO A 50 -0.80 -16.54 -8.22
CA PRO A 50 -0.71 -17.09 -9.58
C PRO A 50 -0.88 -15.99 -10.63
N THR A 51 -0.21 -16.13 -11.78
CA THR A 51 -0.24 -15.19 -12.92
C THR A 51 -1.02 -15.73 -14.13
N GLU A 52 -1.98 -16.62 -13.90
CA GLU A 52 -2.82 -17.20 -14.97
C GLU A 52 -3.78 -16.16 -15.57
N ASP A 53 -4.25 -16.41 -16.80
CA ASP A 53 -5.33 -15.70 -17.52
C ASP A 53 -5.44 -14.17 -17.33
N ASN A 54 -4.78 -13.39 -18.19
CA ASN A 54 -4.80 -11.91 -18.19
C ASN A 54 -4.26 -11.26 -16.89
N GLY A 55 -3.63 -12.04 -16.00
CA GLY A 55 -2.92 -11.53 -14.84
C GLY A 55 -1.60 -10.81 -15.20
N PRO A 56 -0.96 -10.16 -14.21
CA PRO A 56 0.33 -9.52 -14.42
C PRO A 56 1.40 -10.56 -14.82
N PRO A 57 2.45 -10.19 -15.59
CA PRO A 57 3.52 -11.10 -15.95
C PRO A 57 4.22 -11.74 -14.73
N SER A 58 4.73 -12.96 -14.89
CA SER A 58 5.55 -13.62 -13.86
C SER A 58 6.74 -12.73 -13.44
N GLY A 59 6.96 -12.62 -12.14
CA GLY A 59 7.96 -11.72 -11.56
C GLY A 59 7.46 -10.29 -11.27
N THR A 60 6.20 -9.97 -11.56
CA THR A 60 5.60 -8.71 -11.12
C THR A 60 5.51 -8.67 -9.60
N CYS A 61 6.05 -7.61 -9.01
CA CYS A 61 5.90 -7.30 -7.59
C CYS A 61 4.75 -6.31 -7.40
N ASP A 62 3.93 -6.53 -6.37
CA ASP A 62 2.88 -5.59 -5.97
C ASP A 62 3.08 -5.21 -4.50
N ILE A 63 2.81 -3.94 -4.18
CA ILE A 63 2.97 -3.39 -2.83
C ILE A 63 1.60 -2.91 -2.36
N SER A 64 1.11 -3.51 -1.28
CA SER A 64 -0.13 -3.13 -0.62
C SER A 64 0.15 -2.68 0.82
N PHE A 65 -0.76 -1.88 1.35
CA PHE A 65 -0.86 -1.65 2.79
C PHE A 65 -2.02 -2.49 3.33
N TYR A 66 -1.90 -2.99 4.56
CA TYR A 66 -2.99 -3.71 5.21
C TYR A 66 -3.36 -3.13 6.57
N CYS A 67 -4.55 -3.49 7.02
CA CYS A 67 -5.15 -3.03 8.27
C CYS A 67 -6.08 -4.09 8.86
N ASP A 68 -6.42 -3.95 10.14
CA ASP A 68 -7.33 -4.86 10.84
C ASP A 68 -8.81 -4.56 10.57
N ASP A 69 -9.14 -3.30 10.25
CA ASP A 69 -10.49 -2.81 9.96
C ASP A 69 -10.46 -1.84 8.77
N ILE A 70 -10.85 -2.35 7.60
CA ILE A 70 -10.81 -1.64 6.33
C ILE A 70 -11.86 -0.53 6.26
N GLU A 71 -13.04 -0.71 6.86
CA GLU A 71 -14.11 0.31 6.86
C GLU A 71 -13.70 1.54 7.66
N SER A 72 -13.16 1.30 8.86
CA SER A 72 -12.62 2.36 9.72
C SER A 72 -11.43 3.06 9.06
N THR A 73 -10.50 2.28 8.48
CA THR A 73 -9.31 2.82 7.80
C THR A 73 -9.68 3.66 6.58
N VAL A 74 -10.57 3.17 5.72
CA VAL A 74 -11.07 3.92 4.56
C VAL A 74 -11.71 5.23 5.00
N SER A 75 -12.53 5.19 6.05
CA SER A 75 -13.19 6.38 6.59
C SER A 75 -12.19 7.43 7.10
N GLU A 76 -11.16 7.01 7.83
CA GLU A 76 -10.09 7.90 8.30
C GLU A 76 -9.25 8.47 7.15
N LEU A 77 -8.84 7.63 6.20
CA LEU A 77 -8.05 8.09 5.05
C LEU A 77 -8.84 9.06 4.17
N LYS A 78 -10.15 8.84 3.98
CA LYS A 78 -11.02 9.81 3.30
C LYS A 78 -11.08 11.15 4.04
N ARG A 79 -11.17 11.16 5.38
CA ARG A 79 -11.09 12.42 6.17
C ARG A 79 -9.77 13.15 5.97
N ARG A 80 -8.68 12.42 5.74
CA ARG A 80 -7.37 12.99 5.41
C ARG A 80 -7.26 13.44 3.95
N GLY A 81 -8.25 13.18 3.11
CA GLY A 81 -8.29 13.59 1.71
C GLY A 81 -7.68 12.56 0.75
N VAL A 82 -7.65 11.27 1.14
CA VAL A 82 -7.30 10.18 0.24
C VAL A 82 -8.49 9.83 -0.65
N GLU A 83 -8.26 9.75 -1.95
CA GLU A 83 -9.27 9.36 -2.93
C GLU A 83 -9.22 7.87 -3.23
N PHE A 84 -10.34 7.19 -2.97
CA PHE A 84 -10.52 5.79 -3.33
C PHE A 84 -11.05 5.67 -4.76
N SER A 85 -10.56 4.67 -5.49
CA SER A 85 -10.89 4.44 -6.89
C SER A 85 -12.00 3.41 -7.10
N GLN A 86 -12.33 2.63 -6.07
CA GLN A 86 -13.44 1.67 -6.05
C GLN A 86 -13.92 1.44 -4.60
N GLY A 87 -15.02 0.70 -4.44
CA GLY A 87 -15.54 0.30 -3.13
C GLY A 87 -14.66 -0.75 -2.45
N ILE A 88 -15.08 -1.20 -1.26
CA ILE A 88 -14.48 -2.37 -0.61
C ILE A 88 -15.11 -3.62 -1.23
N GLU A 89 -14.28 -4.57 -1.64
CA GLU A 89 -14.68 -5.82 -2.27
C GLU A 89 -14.20 -7.01 -1.44
N ASP A 90 -15.01 -8.07 -1.43
CA ASP A 90 -14.68 -9.33 -0.78
C ASP A 90 -14.05 -10.29 -1.79
N HIS A 91 -12.77 -10.61 -1.59
CA HIS A 91 -11.99 -11.49 -2.47
C HIS A 91 -11.84 -12.90 -1.88
N GLY A 92 -12.59 -13.23 -0.83
CA GLY A 92 -12.53 -14.51 -0.12
C GLY A 92 -11.35 -14.64 0.84
N TYR A 93 -10.13 -14.35 0.37
CA TYR A 93 -8.92 -14.32 1.21
C TYR A 93 -8.77 -13.04 2.03
N GLY A 94 -9.56 -12.01 1.73
CA GLY A 94 -9.63 -10.77 2.49
C GLY A 94 -10.48 -9.71 1.80
N LEU A 95 -10.53 -8.53 2.42
CA LEU A 95 -11.22 -7.36 1.87
C LEU A 95 -10.20 -6.46 1.16
N VAL A 96 -10.58 -5.95 0.00
CA VAL A 96 -9.69 -5.20 -0.89
C VAL A 96 -10.36 -3.91 -1.34
N THR A 97 -9.59 -2.82 -1.38
CA THR A 97 -9.93 -1.61 -2.13
C THR A 97 -8.65 -0.95 -2.64
N TYR A 98 -8.79 0.09 -3.47
CA TYR A 98 -7.64 0.78 -4.07
C TYR A 98 -7.79 2.29 -3.96
N PHE A 99 -6.74 2.98 -3.55
CA PHE A 99 -6.67 4.45 -3.51
C PHE A 99 -5.64 5.01 -4.48
N ARG A 100 -5.86 6.24 -4.93
CA ARG A 100 -4.95 6.95 -5.84
C ARG A 100 -3.82 7.61 -5.06
N VAL A 101 -2.64 7.63 -5.67
CA VAL A 101 -1.46 8.30 -5.13
C VAL A 101 -0.79 9.19 -6.19
N PRO A 102 0.04 10.17 -5.79
CA PRO A 102 0.80 10.98 -6.74
C PRO A 102 1.71 10.14 -7.66
N GLY A 103 1.82 10.54 -8.93
CA GLY A 103 2.42 9.71 -9.98
C GLY A 103 1.40 8.91 -10.81
N ALA A 104 0.10 9.19 -10.64
CA ALA A 104 -1.00 8.67 -11.45
C ALA A 104 -1.20 7.13 -11.42
N PHE A 105 -0.93 6.50 -10.27
CA PHE A 105 -1.20 5.08 -10.07
C PHE A 105 -2.04 4.83 -8.82
N LYS A 106 -2.42 3.57 -8.61
CA LYS A 106 -3.25 3.12 -7.49
C LYS A 106 -2.45 2.20 -6.59
N VAL A 107 -2.77 2.22 -5.30
CA VAL A 107 -2.21 1.31 -4.30
C VAL A 107 -3.34 0.58 -3.60
N GLN A 108 -3.15 -0.71 -3.35
CA GLN A 108 -4.10 -1.55 -2.65
C GLN A 108 -4.09 -1.26 -1.14
N LEU A 109 -5.29 -1.14 -0.57
CA LEU A 109 -5.53 -1.30 0.86
C LEU A 109 -6.22 -2.65 1.07
N TYR A 110 -5.70 -3.43 1.99
CA TYR A 110 -6.08 -4.81 2.24
C TYR A 110 -6.47 -5.05 3.70
N GLN A 111 -7.44 -5.92 3.97
CA GLN A 111 -7.65 -6.50 5.29
C GLN A 111 -7.61 -8.02 5.17
N PRO A 112 -6.63 -8.70 5.79
CA PRO A 112 -6.57 -10.14 5.75
C PRO A 112 -7.72 -10.79 6.52
N ARG A 113 -8.17 -11.94 6.01
CA ARG A 113 -9.13 -12.82 6.71
C ARG A 113 -8.53 -14.17 7.13
N TYR A 114 -7.25 -14.37 6.88
CA TYR A 114 -6.49 -15.49 7.41
C TYR A 114 -5.89 -15.13 8.78
N LYS A 115 -5.57 -16.15 9.59
CA LYS A 115 -4.76 -15.97 10.79
C LYS A 115 -3.29 -15.90 10.41
N LYS A 116 -2.59 -14.89 10.92
CA LYS A 116 -1.13 -14.84 10.93
C LYS A 116 -0.55 -15.90 11.87
#